data_AF-A0A2K6RP09-F1
#
_entry.id   AF-A0A2K6RP09-F1
#
_cell.length_a   1.000
_cell.length_b   1.000
_cell.length_c   1.000
_cell.angle_alpha   90.00
_cell.angle_beta   90.00
_cell.angle_gamma   90.00
#
_symmetry.space_group_name_H-M   'P 1'
#
loop_
_entity.id
_entity.type
_entity.pdbx_description
1 polymer ?
#
loop_
_entity_poly.entity_id
_entity_poly.type
_entity_poly.pdbx_seq_one_letter_code
_entity_poly.pdbx_strand_id
1 'polypeptide(L)'
;TTEKPKLHYLNARGRMESIRWLLAAAGVEFEEKCLESAEDLDKLRNDGSLLFQQVPMVEIDGMKLVQTRAILNYIASKYNLYGKDIKERADAKTALVKEKIKNRYFPAFEKVLKSHGQDYLVGNKLSRADIHLVELLYYVEELDSSLISSFPLLKALKTRISNLPTVKKFLQPGSPRKPPMDVKCLEEVRKIFRL
;
A
#
# COMPACT_ATOMS: atom_id res chain seq x y z
N THR A 1 -11.94 27.49 -20.81
CA THR A 1 -12.84 26.90 -19.80
C THR A 1 -12.38 25.49 -19.56
N THR A 2 -11.95 25.17 -18.34
CA THR A 2 -11.52 23.81 -17.98
C THR A 2 -12.76 22.92 -17.93
N GLU A 3 -12.81 21.83 -18.69
CA GLU A 3 -13.93 20.89 -18.64
C GLU A 3 -14.07 20.28 -17.24
N LYS A 4 -15.32 20.11 -16.78
CA LYS A 4 -15.60 19.50 -15.47
C LYS A 4 -15.21 18.02 -15.50
N PRO A 5 -14.64 17.46 -14.41
CA PRO A 5 -14.40 16.04 -14.34
C PRO A 5 -15.69 15.25 -14.53
N LYS A 6 -15.64 14.15 -15.30
CA LYS A 6 -16.79 13.27 -15.55
C LYS A 6 -16.57 11.89 -14.95
N LEU A 7 -17.40 11.51 -13.99
CA LEU A 7 -17.27 10.27 -13.23
C LEU A 7 -18.17 9.19 -13.86
N HIS A 8 -17.59 8.07 -14.25
CA HIS A 8 -18.31 6.90 -14.79
C HIS A 8 -18.33 5.79 -13.75
N TYR A 9 -19.51 5.54 -13.19
CA TYR A 9 -19.72 4.50 -12.19
C TYR A 9 -21.19 4.11 -12.05
N LEU A 10 -21.49 3.17 -11.16
CA LEU A 10 -22.85 2.87 -10.76
C LEU A 10 -23.46 4.04 -9.97
N ASN A 11 -24.79 4.17 -9.99
CA ASN A 11 -25.53 5.06 -9.08
C ASN A 11 -25.54 4.50 -7.65
N ALA A 12 -24.35 4.45 -7.05
CA ALA A 12 -24.07 3.94 -5.73
C ALA A 12 -22.76 4.55 -5.21
N ARG A 13 -22.50 4.40 -3.91
CA ARG A 13 -21.22 4.80 -3.29
C ARG A 13 -20.03 4.05 -3.92
N GLY A 14 -19.95 2.75 -3.62
CA GLY A 14 -18.88 1.85 -4.06
C GLY A 14 -17.47 2.46 -3.99
N ARG A 15 -16.64 2.19 -5.00
CA ARG A 15 -15.26 2.70 -5.08
C ARG A 15 -15.14 4.14 -5.60
N MET A 16 -16.24 4.71 -6.12
CA MET A 16 -16.26 6.09 -6.61
C MET A 16 -16.47 7.11 -5.48
N GLU A 17 -17.05 6.69 -4.35
CA GLU A 17 -17.38 7.60 -3.25
C GLU A 17 -16.18 8.39 -2.74
N SER A 18 -15.03 7.76 -2.54
CA SER A 18 -13.81 8.47 -2.12
C SER A 18 -13.36 9.54 -3.11
N ILE A 19 -13.63 9.33 -4.41
CA ILE A 19 -13.29 10.29 -5.48
C ILE A 19 -14.25 11.49 -5.41
N ARG A 20 -15.57 11.25 -5.24
CA ARG A 20 -16.57 12.32 -5.03
C ARG A 20 -16.21 13.19 -3.84
N TRP A 21 -15.89 12.57 -2.70
CA TRP A 21 -15.48 13.29 -1.48
C TRP A 21 -14.23 14.15 -1.70
N LEU A 22 -13.23 13.62 -2.42
CA LEU A 22 -11.99 14.36 -2.66
C LEU A 22 -12.19 15.57 -3.59
N LEU A 23 -12.99 15.41 -4.66
CA LEU A 23 -13.34 16.52 -5.55
C LEU A 23 -14.17 17.59 -4.82
N ALA A 24 -15.16 17.17 -4.04
CA ALA A 24 -15.98 18.08 -3.24
C ALA A 24 -15.14 18.86 -2.21
N ALA A 25 -14.23 18.18 -1.49
CA ALA A 25 -13.32 18.82 -0.55
C ALA A 25 -12.34 19.79 -1.23
N ALA A 26 -11.97 19.53 -2.49
CA ALA A 26 -11.17 20.44 -3.31
C ALA A 26 -11.98 21.62 -3.89
N GLY A 27 -13.29 21.69 -3.64
CA GLY A 27 -14.18 22.71 -4.22
C GLY A 27 -14.41 22.57 -5.72
N VAL A 28 -14.26 21.34 -6.25
CA VAL A 28 -14.36 21.05 -7.69
C VAL A 28 -15.75 20.49 -7.99
N GLU A 29 -16.51 21.21 -8.82
CA GLU A 29 -17.74 20.67 -9.40
C GLU A 29 -17.42 19.59 -10.43
N PHE A 30 -18.21 18.52 -10.45
CA PHE A 30 -18.05 17.39 -11.36
C PHE A 30 -19.40 16.90 -11.88
N GLU A 31 -19.37 16.20 -13.01
CA GLU A 31 -20.51 15.53 -13.60
C GLU A 31 -20.44 14.03 -13.35
N GLU A 32 -21.60 13.37 -13.27
CA GLU A 32 -21.69 11.91 -13.16
C GLU A 32 -22.43 11.33 -14.37
N LYS A 33 -21.84 10.31 -14.98
CA LYS A 33 -22.50 9.45 -15.97
C LYS A 33 -22.71 8.08 -15.32
N CYS A 34 -23.90 7.88 -14.77
CA CYS A 34 -24.26 6.62 -14.14
C CYS A 34 -24.40 5.52 -15.19
N LEU A 35 -23.84 4.34 -14.90
CA LEU A 35 -24.05 3.13 -15.69
C LEU A 35 -25.35 2.48 -15.21
N GLU A 36 -26.34 2.41 -16.09
CA GLU A 36 -27.68 1.89 -15.76
C GLU A 36 -27.85 0.44 -16.21
N SER A 37 -27.07 -0.01 -17.20
CA SER A 37 -27.13 -1.37 -17.73
C SER A 37 -25.75 -1.96 -18.05
N ALA A 38 -25.71 -3.26 -18.35
CA ALA A 38 -24.49 -3.94 -18.79
C ALA A 38 -23.98 -3.38 -20.14
N GLU A 39 -24.90 -3.00 -21.02
CA GLU A 39 -24.59 -2.42 -22.33
C GLU A 39 -23.85 -1.09 -22.21
N ASP A 40 -24.11 -0.29 -21.17
CA ASP A 40 -23.36 0.95 -20.94
C ASP A 40 -21.91 0.68 -20.54
N LEU A 41 -21.67 -0.37 -19.75
CA LEU A 41 -20.32 -0.80 -19.43
C LEU A 41 -19.63 -1.35 -20.68
N ASP A 42 -20.32 -2.13 -21.50
CA ASP A 42 -19.76 -2.69 -22.73
C ASP A 42 -19.43 -1.61 -23.76
N LYS A 43 -20.22 -0.53 -23.86
CA LYS A 43 -19.86 0.65 -24.67
C LYS A 43 -18.50 1.22 -24.25
N LEU A 44 -18.26 1.40 -22.95
CA LEU A 44 -16.98 1.90 -22.41
C LEU A 44 -15.81 0.93 -22.58
N ARG A 45 -16.09 -0.38 -22.71
CA ARG A 45 -15.06 -1.38 -23.02
C ARG A 45 -14.70 -1.35 -24.50
N ASN A 46 -15.72 -1.27 -25.35
CA ASN A 46 -15.58 -1.34 -26.81
C ASN A 46 -14.99 -0.05 -27.40
N ASP A 47 -15.23 1.11 -26.78
CA ASP A 47 -14.65 2.39 -27.19
C ASP A 47 -13.20 2.58 -26.71
N GLY A 48 -12.63 1.57 -26.03
CA GLY A 48 -11.26 1.60 -25.51
C GLY A 48 -11.05 2.54 -24.31
N SER A 49 -12.11 3.07 -23.70
CA SER A 49 -12.02 3.99 -22.56
C SER A 49 -11.50 3.32 -21.29
N LEU A 50 -11.69 2.02 -21.13
CA LEU A 50 -11.32 1.27 -19.94
C LEU A 50 -10.06 0.43 -20.17
N LEU A 51 -8.89 0.96 -19.78
CA LEU A 51 -7.60 0.27 -19.93
C LEU A 51 -7.61 -1.17 -19.38
N PHE A 52 -8.36 -1.42 -18.30
CA PHE A 52 -8.50 -2.74 -17.67
C PHE A 52 -9.95 -3.25 -17.66
N GLN A 53 -10.81 -2.72 -18.54
CA GLN A 53 -12.23 -3.12 -18.66
C GLN A 53 -13.05 -2.99 -17.37
N GLN A 54 -12.62 -2.10 -16.46
CA GLN A 54 -13.17 -1.90 -15.12
C GLN A 54 -13.38 -0.41 -14.82
N VAL A 55 -14.43 -0.11 -14.04
CA VAL A 55 -14.67 1.18 -13.39
C VAL A 55 -14.35 1.10 -11.88
N PRO A 56 -14.06 2.18 -11.14
CA PRO A 56 -14.20 3.61 -11.49
C PRO A 56 -13.37 4.10 -12.67
N MET A 57 -13.96 4.96 -13.51
CA MET A 57 -13.26 5.75 -14.52
C MET A 57 -13.63 7.23 -14.38
N VAL A 58 -12.64 8.11 -14.54
CA VAL A 58 -12.83 9.56 -14.50
C VAL A 58 -12.20 10.20 -15.73
N GLU A 59 -13.00 10.98 -16.45
CA GLU A 59 -12.50 11.89 -17.48
C GLU A 59 -12.07 13.20 -16.81
N ILE A 60 -10.80 13.58 -16.92
CA ILE A 60 -10.25 14.80 -16.33
C ILE A 60 -9.01 15.24 -17.10
N ASP A 61 -8.90 16.53 -17.42
CA ASP A 61 -7.76 17.12 -18.16
C ASP A 61 -7.42 16.39 -19.47
N GLY A 62 -8.45 15.95 -20.21
CA GLY A 62 -8.30 15.19 -21.46
C GLY A 62 -7.86 13.74 -21.28
N MET A 63 -7.74 13.23 -20.04
CA MET A 63 -7.37 11.86 -19.73
C MET A 63 -8.59 11.04 -19.28
N LYS A 64 -8.57 9.74 -19.60
CA LYS A 64 -9.52 8.74 -19.07
C LYS A 64 -8.80 7.88 -18.01
N LEU A 65 -8.87 8.32 -16.75
CA LEU A 65 -8.18 7.65 -15.65
C LEU A 65 -9.02 6.52 -15.08
N VAL A 66 -8.45 5.32 -15.01
CA VAL A 66 -9.01 4.15 -14.31
C VAL A 66 -8.16 3.81 -13.07
N GLN A 67 -8.64 2.89 -12.23
CA GLN A 67 -8.06 2.51 -10.92
C GLN A 67 -8.22 3.61 -9.85
N THR A 68 -9.01 3.33 -8.81
CA THR A 68 -9.35 4.28 -7.74
C THR A 68 -8.14 5.00 -7.14
N ARG A 69 -7.04 4.29 -6.89
CA ARG A 69 -5.84 4.89 -6.29
C ARG A 69 -5.13 5.85 -7.24
N ALA A 70 -5.08 5.54 -8.55
CA ALA A 70 -4.45 6.42 -9.53
C ALA A 70 -5.25 7.72 -9.66
N ILE A 71 -6.58 7.62 -9.76
CA ILE A 71 -7.50 8.76 -9.81
C ILE A 71 -7.34 9.65 -8.56
N LEU A 72 -7.40 9.06 -7.36
CA LEU A 72 -7.24 9.82 -6.11
C LEU A 72 -5.88 10.53 -6.03
N ASN A 73 -4.79 9.85 -6.39
CA ASN A 73 -3.45 10.44 -6.35
C ASN A 73 -3.33 11.61 -7.34
N TYR A 74 -3.93 11.49 -8.52
CA TYR A 74 -3.94 12.55 -9.52
C TYR A 74 -4.68 13.79 -9.00
N ILE A 75 -5.93 13.60 -8.54
CA ILE A 75 -6.77 14.67 -7.98
C ILE A 75 -6.06 15.32 -6.78
N ALA A 76 -5.56 14.52 -5.84
CA ALA A 76 -4.85 15.05 -4.67
C ALA A 76 -3.62 15.86 -5.06
N SER A 77 -2.86 15.42 -6.09
CA SER A 77 -1.70 16.18 -6.56
C SER A 77 -2.10 17.47 -7.26
N LYS A 78 -3.11 17.42 -8.14
CA LYS A 78 -3.60 18.57 -8.91
C LYS A 78 -4.11 19.69 -8.01
N TYR A 79 -4.80 19.33 -6.93
CA TYR A 79 -5.42 20.29 -6.02
C TYR A 79 -4.62 20.50 -4.71
N ASN A 80 -3.32 20.14 -4.69
CA ASN A 80 -2.41 20.35 -3.56
C ASN A 80 -2.86 19.71 -2.24
N LEU A 81 -3.58 18.59 -2.30
CA LEU A 81 -4.05 17.79 -1.17
C LEU A 81 -3.16 16.57 -0.88
N TYR A 82 -1.97 16.48 -1.50
CA TYR A 82 -1.10 15.31 -1.40
C TYR A 82 0.24 15.56 -0.69
N GLY A 83 0.36 16.68 0.04
CA GLY A 83 1.61 17.13 0.67
C GLY A 83 2.44 18.01 -0.27
N LYS A 84 3.16 18.98 0.32
CA LYS A 84 3.81 20.08 -0.41
C LYS A 84 5.06 19.65 -1.18
N ASP A 85 5.71 18.59 -0.74
CA ASP A 85 6.94 18.07 -1.31
C ASP A 85 7.01 16.55 -1.18
N ILE A 86 7.99 15.93 -1.87
CA ILE A 86 8.19 14.47 -1.88
C ILE A 86 8.40 13.92 -0.47
N LYS A 87 9.02 14.69 0.42
CA LYS A 87 9.31 14.27 1.80
C LYS A 87 8.01 14.16 2.59
N GLU A 88 7.13 15.16 2.55
CA GLU A 88 5.82 15.09 3.23
C GLU A 88 4.95 13.93 2.73
N ARG A 89 4.97 13.63 1.42
CA ARG A 89 4.22 12.48 0.88
C ARG A 89 4.76 11.15 1.41
N ALA A 90 6.09 11.03 1.45
CA ALA A 90 6.77 9.85 1.97
C ALA A 90 6.52 9.69 3.48
N ASP A 91 6.53 10.79 4.23
CA ASP A 91 6.28 10.83 5.67
C ASP A 91 4.83 10.41 5.98
N ALA A 92 3.84 10.92 5.24
CA ALA A 92 2.44 10.54 5.40
C ALA A 92 2.21 9.04 5.12
N LYS A 93 2.84 8.50 4.05
CA LYS A 93 2.79 7.07 3.73
C LYS A 93 3.46 6.23 4.81
N THR A 94 4.60 6.70 5.33
CA THR A 94 5.32 6.07 6.43
C THR A 94 4.47 6.04 7.69
N ALA A 95 3.84 7.16 8.07
CA ALA A 95 2.95 7.24 9.21
C ALA A 95 1.79 6.24 9.11
N LEU A 96 1.14 6.13 7.95
CA LEU A 96 0.08 5.14 7.71
C LEU A 96 0.58 3.70 7.86
N VAL A 97 1.81 3.40 7.41
CA VAL A 97 2.43 2.08 7.58
C VAL A 97 2.65 1.79 9.06
N LYS A 98 3.23 2.74 9.81
CA LYS A 98 3.46 2.61 11.26
C LYS A 98 2.15 2.39 12.02
N GLU A 99 1.11 3.15 11.68
CA GLU A 99 -0.23 3.07 12.26
C GLU A 99 -0.85 1.69 12.04
N LYS A 100 -0.79 1.15 10.81
CA LYS A 100 -1.26 -0.21 10.52
C LYS A 100 -0.45 -1.31 11.20
N ILE A 101 0.87 -1.16 11.27
CA ILE A 101 1.73 -2.12 12.00
C ILE A 101 1.28 -2.20 13.45
N LYS A 102 1.18 -1.04 14.12
CA LYS A 102 0.86 -0.93 15.55
C LYS A 102 -0.56 -1.39 15.88
N ASN A 103 -1.54 -1.03 15.06
CA ASN A 103 -2.95 -1.17 15.41
C ASN A 103 -3.64 -2.38 14.75
N ARG A 104 -3.07 -2.94 13.68
CA ARG A 104 -3.71 -4.03 12.92
C ARG A 104 -2.85 -5.29 12.86
N TYR A 105 -1.63 -5.18 12.37
CA TYR A 105 -0.86 -6.38 12.02
C TYR A 105 -0.15 -7.02 13.21
N PHE A 106 0.65 -6.27 13.96
CA PHE A 106 1.35 -6.82 15.12
C PHE A 106 0.40 -7.37 16.19
N PRO A 107 -0.71 -6.69 16.55
CA PRO A 107 -1.70 -7.26 17.46
C PRO A 107 -2.28 -8.59 16.99
N ALA A 108 -2.49 -8.78 15.67
CA ALA A 108 -3.03 -10.02 15.14
C ALA A 108 -2.06 -11.19 15.32
N PHE A 109 -0.78 -11.01 14.98
CA PHE A 109 0.23 -12.06 15.15
C PHE A 109 0.57 -12.32 16.62
N GLU A 110 0.67 -11.27 17.44
CA GLU A 110 0.86 -11.40 18.89
C GLU A 110 -0.29 -12.20 19.52
N LYS A 111 -1.54 -11.96 19.09
CA LYS A 111 -2.71 -12.73 19.53
C LYS A 111 -2.64 -14.19 19.12
N VAL A 112 -2.16 -14.50 17.91
CA VAL A 112 -1.95 -15.89 17.46
C VAL A 112 -0.99 -16.61 18.42
N LEU A 113 0.22 -16.06 18.62
CA LEU A 113 1.22 -16.63 19.52
C LEU A 113 0.68 -16.80 20.95
N LYS A 114 -0.07 -15.80 21.44
CA LYS A 114 -0.70 -15.85 22.76
C LYS A 114 -1.78 -16.93 22.87
N SER A 115 -2.55 -17.16 21.80
CA SER A 115 -3.71 -18.06 21.82
C SER A 115 -3.34 -19.52 22.06
N HIS A 116 -2.21 -19.97 21.52
CA HIS A 116 -1.75 -21.34 21.65
C HIS A 116 -0.51 -21.48 22.55
N GLY A 117 0.20 -20.39 22.86
CA GLY A 117 1.36 -20.41 23.77
C GLY A 117 2.54 -21.24 23.27
N GLN A 118 2.69 -21.38 21.95
CA GLN A 118 3.71 -22.20 21.30
C GLN A 118 4.84 -21.35 20.74
N ASP A 119 5.93 -22.00 20.34
CA ASP A 119 7.14 -21.35 19.84
C ASP A 119 7.04 -20.88 18.38
N TYR A 120 6.11 -21.43 17.60
CA TYR A 120 5.93 -21.13 16.19
C TYR A 120 4.49 -20.74 15.91
N LEU A 121 4.26 -19.99 14.83
CA LEU A 121 2.93 -19.48 14.47
C LEU A 121 1.92 -20.57 14.15
N VAL A 122 2.37 -21.73 13.67
CA VAL A 122 1.50 -22.83 13.24
C VAL A 122 2.09 -24.18 13.63
N GLY A 123 1.29 -25.02 14.28
CA GLY A 123 1.60 -26.44 14.50
C GLY A 123 2.86 -26.72 15.32
N ASN A 124 3.28 -25.78 16.17
CA ASN A 124 4.51 -25.82 16.96
C ASN A 124 5.77 -26.28 16.20
N LYS A 125 5.87 -25.90 14.92
CA LYS A 125 7.00 -26.25 14.06
C LYS A 125 7.34 -25.07 13.16
N LEU A 126 8.64 -24.91 12.87
CA LEU A 126 9.11 -23.92 11.91
C LEU A 126 8.36 -24.04 10.58
N SER A 127 7.81 -22.92 10.13
CA SER A 127 7.10 -22.80 8.87
C SER A 127 7.55 -21.55 8.11
N ARG A 128 7.13 -21.44 6.84
CA ARG A 128 7.36 -20.22 6.05
C ARG A 128 6.72 -18.97 6.70
N ALA A 129 5.67 -19.14 7.50
CA ALA A 129 5.01 -18.03 8.18
C ALA A 129 5.96 -17.35 9.16
N ASP A 130 6.74 -18.14 9.91
CA ASP A 130 7.71 -17.63 10.87
C ASP A 130 8.86 -16.88 10.17
N ILE A 131 9.36 -17.45 9.07
CA ILE A 131 10.45 -16.84 8.28
C ILE A 131 10.01 -15.49 7.70
N HIS A 132 8.86 -15.43 7.02
CA HIS A 132 8.36 -14.19 6.43
C HIS A 132 7.98 -13.14 7.47
N LEU A 133 7.42 -13.56 8.62
CA LEU A 133 7.13 -12.62 9.69
C LEU A 133 8.43 -12.04 10.25
N VAL A 134 9.47 -12.85 10.48
CA VAL A 134 10.73 -12.35 11.03
C VAL A 134 11.48 -11.48 10.03
N GLU A 135 11.47 -11.81 8.75
CA GLU A 135 11.93 -10.91 7.68
C GLU A 135 11.23 -9.54 7.75
N LEU A 136 9.90 -9.53 7.87
CA LEU A 136 9.12 -8.29 8.06
C LEU A 136 9.51 -7.55 9.34
N LEU A 137 9.76 -8.24 10.45
CA LEU A 137 10.18 -7.60 11.71
C LEU A 137 11.51 -6.87 11.56
N TYR A 138 12.46 -7.37 10.76
CA TYR A 138 13.70 -6.64 10.43
C TYR A 138 13.39 -5.34 9.68
N TYR A 139 12.54 -5.38 8.66
CA TYR A 139 12.16 -4.16 7.93
C TYR A 139 11.45 -3.13 8.83
N VAL A 140 10.60 -3.59 9.74
CA VAL A 140 9.92 -2.70 10.69
C VAL A 140 10.90 -2.08 11.67
N GLU A 141 11.87 -2.82 12.19
CA GLU A 141 12.88 -2.26 13.09
C GLU A 141 13.82 -1.27 12.40
N GLU A 142 14.19 -1.53 11.15
CA GLU A 142 14.97 -0.60 10.31
C GLU A 142 14.19 0.71 10.07
N LEU A 143 12.85 0.64 10.01
CA LEU A 143 11.97 1.81 9.88
C LEU A 143 11.79 2.57 11.21
N ASP A 144 11.48 1.84 12.27
CA ASP A 144 11.23 2.37 13.62
C ASP A 144 11.25 1.22 14.65
N SER A 145 12.37 1.07 15.34
CA SER A 145 12.58 0.02 16.34
C SER A 145 11.63 0.09 17.53
N SER A 146 10.97 1.23 17.78
CA SER A 146 10.02 1.37 18.88
C SER A 146 8.71 0.62 18.61
N LEU A 147 8.37 0.30 17.35
CA LEU A 147 7.09 -0.32 16.98
C LEU A 147 6.93 -1.73 17.54
N ILE A 148 8.01 -2.50 17.65
CA ILE A 148 7.98 -3.85 18.22
C ILE A 148 8.01 -3.83 19.76
N SER A 149 8.26 -2.68 20.38
CA SER A 149 8.55 -2.58 21.82
C SER A 149 7.47 -3.22 22.71
N SER A 150 6.20 -3.03 22.33
CA SER A 150 5.00 -3.46 23.05
C SER A 150 4.55 -4.90 22.72
N PHE A 151 5.33 -5.65 21.94
CA PHE A 151 4.95 -6.99 21.42
C PHE A 151 6.01 -8.04 21.83
N PRO A 152 5.99 -8.51 23.10
CA PRO A 152 7.02 -9.39 23.64
C PRO A 152 7.08 -10.77 22.95
N LEU A 153 5.96 -11.33 22.49
CA LEU A 153 5.96 -12.63 21.82
C LEU A 153 6.55 -12.53 20.41
N LEU A 154 6.26 -11.45 19.68
CA LEU A 154 6.93 -11.16 18.41
C LEU A 154 8.45 -10.96 18.58
N LYS A 155 8.89 -10.27 19.63
CA LYS A 155 10.32 -10.18 19.97
C LYS A 155 10.94 -11.54 20.25
N ALA A 156 10.27 -12.37 21.04
CA ALA A 156 10.73 -13.72 21.35
C ALA A 156 10.82 -14.60 20.09
N LEU A 157 9.82 -14.55 19.22
CA LEU A 157 9.83 -15.24 17.92
C LEU A 157 11.01 -14.77 17.07
N LYS A 158 11.22 -13.45 16.94
CA LYS A 158 12.36 -12.89 16.20
C LYS A 158 13.69 -13.44 16.71
N THR A 159 13.93 -13.38 18.02
CA THR A 159 15.16 -13.91 18.62
C THR A 159 15.31 -15.41 18.36
N ARG A 160 14.25 -16.21 18.53
CA ARG A 160 14.28 -17.66 18.31
C ARG A 160 14.66 -17.99 16.86
N ILE A 161 13.98 -17.39 15.89
CA ILE A 161 14.20 -17.65 14.46
C ILE A 161 15.57 -17.13 14.01
N SER A 162 15.98 -15.94 14.44
CA SER A 162 17.30 -15.37 14.12
C SER A 162 18.47 -16.21 14.66
N ASN A 163 18.23 -17.02 15.71
CA ASN A 163 19.24 -17.91 16.28
C ASN A 163 19.31 -19.29 15.61
N LEU A 164 18.40 -19.62 14.68
CA LEU A 164 18.52 -20.86 13.89
C LEU A 164 19.85 -20.84 13.11
N PRO A 165 20.65 -21.92 13.08
CA PRO A 165 21.99 -21.90 12.47
C PRO A 165 22.02 -21.38 11.03
N THR A 166 21.03 -21.77 10.22
CA THR A 166 20.89 -21.34 8.82
C THR A 166 20.53 -19.86 8.70
N VAL A 167 19.61 -19.37 9.52
CA VAL A 167 19.19 -17.97 9.54
C VAL A 167 20.32 -17.10 10.10
N LYS A 168 20.94 -17.51 11.20
CA LYS A 168 22.09 -16.83 11.81
C LYS A 168 23.24 -16.67 10.81
N LYS A 169 23.57 -17.72 10.05
CA LYS A 169 24.54 -17.65 8.95
C LYS A 169 24.11 -16.65 7.87
N PHE A 170 22.82 -16.60 7.52
CA PHE A 170 22.29 -15.64 6.56
C PHE A 170 22.30 -14.19 7.07
N LEU A 171 22.21 -13.97 8.37
CA LEU A 171 22.26 -12.63 8.98
C LEU A 171 23.69 -12.09 9.16
N GLN A 172 24.71 -12.93 9.00
CA GLN A 172 26.11 -12.51 9.13
C GLN A 172 26.58 -11.67 7.92
N PRO A 173 27.57 -10.76 8.12
CA PRO A 173 28.24 -10.07 7.03
C PRO A 173 28.80 -11.05 5.99
N GLY A 174 28.75 -10.67 4.71
CA GLY A 174 29.19 -11.50 3.59
C GLY A 174 28.15 -12.52 3.10
N SER A 175 26.98 -12.58 3.74
CA SER A 175 25.85 -13.34 3.19
C SER A 175 25.24 -12.65 1.96
N PRO A 176 24.38 -13.34 1.19
CA PRO A 176 23.64 -12.72 0.10
C PRO A 176 22.56 -11.70 0.53
N ARG A 177 22.33 -11.46 1.83
CA ARG A 177 21.36 -10.47 2.32
C ARG A 177 21.74 -9.08 1.80
N LYS A 178 20.77 -8.35 1.26
CA LYS A 178 20.97 -7.01 0.73
C LYS A 178 20.71 -5.95 1.81
N PRO A 179 21.44 -4.81 1.80
CA PRO A 179 21.16 -3.70 2.68
C PRO A 179 19.85 -3.00 2.29
N PRO A 180 19.32 -2.11 3.16
CA PRO A 180 18.26 -1.18 2.79
C PRO A 180 18.68 -0.33 1.58
N MET A 181 17.68 0.08 0.79
CA MET A 181 17.91 0.89 -0.39
C MET A 181 18.34 2.31 0.02
N ASP A 182 19.48 2.76 -0.50
CA ASP A 182 19.99 4.12 -0.31
C ASP A 182 19.74 5.01 -1.55
N VAL A 183 20.09 6.29 -1.45
CA VAL A 183 19.89 7.27 -2.54
C VAL A 183 20.64 6.87 -3.81
N LYS A 184 21.86 6.35 -3.66
CA LYS A 184 22.68 5.91 -4.79
C LYS A 184 22.03 4.75 -5.53
N CYS A 185 21.54 3.75 -4.80
CA CYS A 185 20.81 2.61 -5.36
C CYS A 185 19.53 3.07 -6.05
N LEU A 186 18.80 4.03 -5.47
CA LEU A 186 17.61 4.63 -6.11
C LEU A 186 17.94 5.32 -7.44
N GLU A 187 19.04 6.05 -7.52
CA GLU A 187 19.49 6.69 -8.76
C GLU A 187 19.87 5.66 -9.83
N GLU A 188 20.58 4.60 -9.44
CA GLU A 188 20.91 3.48 -10.34
C GLU A 188 19.64 2.78 -10.84
N VAL A 189 18.66 2.54 -9.96
CA VAL A 189 17.34 1.98 -10.34
C VAL A 189 16.65 2.88 -11.35
N ARG A 190 16.59 4.20 -11.13
CA ARG A 190 15.99 5.13 -12.10
C ARG A 190 16.67 5.06 -13.46
N LYS A 191 18.00 5.00 -13.49
CA LYS A 191 18.78 4.88 -14.72
C LYS A 191 18.50 3.56 -15.45
N ILE A 192 18.51 2.44 -14.73
CA ILE A 192 18.32 1.10 -15.29
C ILE A 192 16.91 0.93 -15.86
N PHE A 193 15.89 1.37 -15.11
CA PHE A 193 14.48 1.18 -15.45
C PHE A 193 13.87 2.34 -16.24
N ARG A 194 14.64 3.39 -16.54
CA ARG A 194 14.20 4.58 -17.27
C ARG A 194 12.97 5.24 -16.63
N LEU A 195 13.01 5.39 -15.30
CA LEU A 195 11.97 6.04 -14.47
C LEU A 195 12.21 7.54 -14.31
#